data_AF-A0A940LWR3-F1
#
_entry.id   AF-A0A940LWR3-F1
#
_cell.length_a   1.000
_cell.length_b   1.000
_cell.length_c   1.000
_cell.angle_alpha   90.00
_cell.angle_beta   90.00
_cell.angle_gamma   90.00
#
_symmetry.space_group_name_H-M   'P 1'
#
loop_
_entity.id
_entity.type
_entity.pdbx_description
1 polymer ?
#
loop_
_entity_poly.entity_id
_entity_poly.type
_entity_poly.pdbx_seq_one_letter_code
_entity_poly.pdbx_strand_id
1 'polypeptide(L)' 'GIVNRLMTDLGPLSDLAPAFPTATAAVGPLRKAAEATGRGDFTPLWAGQAFRVSRPMSSAELTRVLAGAA' A
#
# COMPACT_ATOMS: atom_id res chain seq x y z
N GLY A 1 3.00 -4.47 2.81
CA GLY A 1 2.81 -3.15 2.17
C GLY A 1 4.16 -2.49 1.98
N ILE A 2 4.23 -1.47 1.13
CA ILE A 2 5.41 -0.60 1.02
C ILE A 2 5.54 0.19 2.33
N VAL A 3 6.73 0.19 2.94
CA VAL A 3 7.00 0.92 4.19
C VAL A 3 6.84 2.42 3.94
N ASN A 4 6.06 3.09 4.79
CA ASN A 4 5.86 4.54 4.79
C ASN A 4 6.14 5.13 6.18
N ARG A 5 5.97 6.44 6.32
CA ARG A 5 6.25 7.17 7.57
C ARG A 5 5.48 6.63 8.77
N LEU A 6 4.19 6.32 8.63
CA LEU A 6 3.40 5.76 9.74
C LEU A 6 4.04 4.48 10.31
N MET A 7 4.49 3.59 9.44
CA MET A 7 5.17 2.34 9.83
C MET A 7 6.58 2.57 10.39
N THR A 8 7.29 3.59 9.89
CA THR A 8 8.61 3.98 10.43
C THR A 8 8.49 4.57 11.83
N ASP A 9 7.49 5.43 12.05
CA ASP A 9 7.34 6.21 13.29
C ASP A 9 6.66 5.38 14.40
N LEU A 10 5.65 4.56 14.07
CA LEU A 10 4.88 3.77 15.05
C LEU A 10 5.19 2.27 15.04
N GLY A 11 6.05 1.84 14.11
CA GLY A 11 6.37 0.45 13.86
C GLY A 11 5.45 -0.20 12.81
N PRO A 12 5.95 -1.21 12.07
CA PRO A 12 5.14 -2.01 11.15
C PRO A 12 4.16 -2.93 11.90
N LEU A 13 4.41 -3.18 13.19
CA LEU A 13 3.54 -3.82 14.17
C LEU A 13 3.54 -2.91 15.41
N SER A 14 2.35 -2.62 15.95
CA SER A 14 2.19 -1.68 17.05
C SER A 14 1.06 -2.11 17.97
N ASP A 15 1.34 -2.16 19.27
CA ASP A 15 0.34 -2.45 20.31
C ASP A 15 -0.66 -1.30 20.51
N LEU A 16 -0.39 -0.14 19.91
CA LEU A 16 -1.30 1.01 19.89
C LEU A 16 -2.48 0.82 18.94
N ALA A 17 -2.35 -0.09 17.96
CA ALA A 17 -3.41 -0.34 17.00
C ALA A 17 -4.60 -1.03 17.68
N PRO A 18 -5.83 -0.49 17.56
CA PRO A 18 -7.01 -1.17 18.10
C PRO A 18 -7.31 -2.43 17.29
N ALA A 19 -8.11 -3.33 17.88
CA ALA A 19 -8.55 -4.54 17.20
C ALA A 19 -9.24 -4.22 15.84
N PHE A 20 -8.96 -5.08 14.86
CA PHE A 20 -9.58 -5.01 13.55
C PHE A 20 -11.12 -4.99 13.67
N PRO A 21 -11.83 -4.16 12.86
CA PRO A 21 -11.36 -3.37 11.71
C PRO A 21 -11.11 -1.87 11.99
N THR A 22 -11.06 -1.45 13.25
CA THR A 22 -11.29 -0.03 13.62
C THR A 22 -10.10 0.91 13.38
N ALA A 23 -8.87 0.38 13.28
CA ALA A 23 -7.65 1.20 13.16
C ALA A 23 -7.66 2.16 11.94
N THR A 24 -8.25 1.73 10.82
CA THR A 24 -8.30 2.53 9.58
C THR A 24 -9.04 3.85 9.76
N ALA A 25 -10.09 3.88 10.59
CA ALA A 25 -10.88 5.10 10.82
C ALA A 25 -10.05 6.18 11.53
N ALA A 26 -9.19 5.79 12.47
CA ALA A 26 -8.34 6.71 13.22
C ALA A 26 -7.30 7.42 12.33
N VAL A 27 -6.76 6.73 11.33
CA VAL A 27 -5.73 7.26 10.41
C VAL A 27 -6.35 7.99 9.20
N GLY A 28 -7.65 7.82 8.96
CA GLY A 28 -8.37 8.35 7.79
C GLY A 28 -8.16 9.84 7.51
N PRO A 29 -8.27 10.75 8.51
CA PRO A 29 -8.03 12.18 8.31
C PRO A 29 -6.58 12.50 7.90
N LEU A 30 -5.59 11.84 8.51
CA LEU A 30 -4.17 12.01 8.17
C LEU A 30 -3.89 11.54 6.75
N ARG A 31 -4.44 10.39 6.36
CA ARG A 31 -4.38 9.89 4.98
C ARG A 31 -4.94 10.91 4.00
N LYS A 32 -6.16 11.41 4.24
CA LYS A 32 -6.80 12.40 3.35
C LYS A 32 -5.94 13.65 3.17
N ALA A 33 -5.41 14.19 4.27
CA ALA A 33 -4.57 15.38 4.24
C ALA A 33 -3.23 15.15 3.52
N ALA A 34 -2.57 14.02 3.75
CA ALA A 34 -1.30 13.69 3.11
C ALA A 34 -1.47 13.44 1.60
N GLU A 35 -2.49 12.67 1.20
CA GLU A 35 -2.77 12.36 -0.20
C GLU A 35 -3.13 13.61 -1.01
N ALA A 36 -3.87 14.57 -0.42
CA ALA A 36 -4.16 15.86 -1.05
C ALA A 36 -2.88 16.68 -1.38
N THR A 37 -1.77 16.35 -0.73
CA THR A 37 -0.44 16.95 -0.97
C THR A 37 0.51 16.00 -1.74
N GLY A 38 -0.01 14.91 -2.31
CA GLY A 38 0.79 13.93 -3.06
C GLY A 38 1.68 13.04 -2.20
N ARG A 39 1.46 12.97 -0.88
CA ARG A 39 2.25 12.14 0.04
C ARG A 39 1.50 10.88 0.45
N GLY A 40 2.19 9.73 0.41
CA GLY A 40 1.68 8.42 0.82
C GLY A 40 1.96 8.04 2.28
N ASP A 41 2.34 9.00 3.12
CA ASP A 41 2.87 8.79 4.49
C ASP A 41 1.95 7.99 5.41
N PHE A 42 0.63 8.04 5.17
CA PHE A 42 -0.42 7.38 5.94
C PHE A 42 -1.33 6.49 5.06
N THR A 43 -0.91 6.23 3.82
CA THR A 43 -1.68 5.46 2.84
C THR A 43 -1.39 3.97 3.01
N PRO A 44 -2.41 3.08 3.01
CA PRO A 44 -2.19 1.64 2.97
C PRO A 44 -1.69 1.21 1.58
N LEU A 45 -0.38 1.31 1.35
CA LEU A 45 0.28 0.95 0.09
C LEU A 45 0.47 -0.57 -0.02
N TRP A 46 -0.61 -1.30 -0.29
CA TRP A 46 -0.58 -2.75 -0.44
C TRP A 46 0.26 -3.19 -1.63
N ALA A 47 1.27 -4.02 -1.36
CA ALA A 47 2.12 -4.61 -2.36
C ALA A 47 2.81 -5.85 -1.76
N GLY A 48 3.05 -6.86 -2.60
CA GLY A 48 3.90 -8.01 -2.26
C GLY A 48 5.39 -7.65 -2.35
N GLN A 49 6.27 -8.54 -1.90
CA GLN A 49 7.72 -8.30 -1.86
C GLN A 49 8.33 -8.05 -3.25
N ALA A 50 7.77 -8.67 -4.30
CA ALA A 50 8.24 -8.54 -5.68
C ALA A 50 7.68 -7.30 -6.43
N PHE A 51 7.06 -6.33 -5.77
CA PHE A 51 6.38 -5.22 -6.45
C PHE A 51 7.27 -4.42 -7.42
N ARG A 52 8.59 -4.38 -7.18
CA ARG A 52 9.57 -3.71 -8.05
C ARG A 52 9.69 -4.31 -9.44
N VAL A 53 9.28 -5.56 -9.65
CA VAL A 53 9.26 -6.17 -11.00
C VAL A 53 7.95 -5.93 -11.76
N SER A 54 6.99 -5.22 -11.14
CA SER A 54 5.75 -4.84 -11.81
C SER A 54 6.03 -3.91 -12.99
N ARG A 55 5.20 -4.01 -14.04
CA ARG A 55 5.33 -3.24 -15.27
C ARG A 55 3.97 -2.65 -15.65
N PRO A 56 3.89 -1.40 -16.10
CA PRO A 56 2.66 -0.85 -16.66
C PRO A 56 2.31 -1.60 -17.96
N MET A 57 1.19 -2.32 -17.95
CA MET A 57 0.61 -2.98 -19.13
C MET A 57 -0.86 -3.29 -18.88
N SER A 58 -1.61 -3.62 -19.92
CA SER A 58 -2.99 -4.09 -19.75
C SER A 58 -3.04 -5.47 -19.08
N SER A 59 -4.16 -5.77 -18.42
CA SER A 59 -4.39 -7.11 -17.86
C SER A 59 -4.37 -8.21 -18.94
N ALA A 60 -4.81 -7.90 -20.17
CA ALA A 60 -4.82 -8.82 -21.29
C ALA A 60 -3.39 -9.18 -21.76
N GLU A 61 -2.49 -8.20 -21.82
CA GLU A 61 -1.07 -8.44 -22.14
C GLU A 61 -0.38 -9.23 -21.03
N LEU A 62 -0.58 -8.83 -19.78
CA LEU A 62 -0.02 -9.53 -18.62
C LEU A 62 -0.42 -11.02 -18.62
N THR A 63 -1.69 -11.31 -18.90
CA THR A 63 -2.20 -12.68 -18.96
C THR A 63 -1.50 -13.50 -20.04
N ARG A 64 -1.30 -12.94 -21.24
CA ARG A 64 -0.57 -13.61 -22.34
C ARG A 64 0.89 -13.87 -22.00
N VAL A 65 1.57 -12.90 -21.39
CA VAL A 65 2.97 -13.04 -20.93
C VAL A 65 3.08 -14.18 -19.91
N LEU A 66 2.17 -14.22 -18.93
CA LEU A 66 2.16 -15.27 -17.90
C LEU A 66 1.81 -16.65 -18.47
N ALA A 67 0.97 -16.71 -19.50
CA ALA A 67 0.62 -17.95 -20.20
C ALA A 67 1.73 -18.47 -21.14
N GLY A 68 2.81 -17.71 -21.35
CA GLY A 68 3.88 -18.05 -22.30
C GLY A 68 3.47 -17.90 -23.77
N ALA A 69 2.42 -17.12 -24.06
CA ALA A 69 1.85 -16.92 -25.39
C ALA A 69 2.33 -15.62 -26.07
N ALA A 70 3.49 -15.09 -25.65
CA ALA A 70 4.06 -13.83 -26.09
C ALA A 70 5.39 -14.05 -26.83
#